data_AF-A0A1Z2SCE9-F1
#
_entry.id   AF-A0A1Z2SCE9-F1
#
_cell.length_a   1.000
_cell.length_b   1.000
_cell.length_c   1.000
_cell.angle_alpha   90.00
_cell.angle_beta   90.00
_cell.angle_gamma   90.00
#
_symmetry.space_group_name_H-M   'P 1'
#
loop_
_entity.id
_entity.type
_entity.pdbx_description
1 polymer ?
#
loop_
_entity_poly.entity_id
_entity_poly.type
_entity_poly.pdbx_seq_one_letter_code
_entity_poly.pdbx_strand_id
1 'polypeptide(L)'
;MMKPNNQWCLLLSLLCVFLSSAGQAHSQTQAHEPRIEHMTGTLLGDYPLPKNVFVVVTLNDQTQHDQVIAKYQFHGDGLTLPIDFQLAYSDSNIRPNHRYCIQAKIFERGNVRYFGTGMATELALEPSVYDGQIQMTAVKSASSH
;
A
#
# COMPACT_ATOMS: atom_id res chain seq x y z
N MET A 1 -41.42 -28.34 55.49
CA MET A 1 -42.16 -27.14 55.04
C MET A 1 -42.72 -27.44 53.65
N MET A 2 -44.01 -27.17 53.43
CA MET A 2 -44.86 -27.68 52.34
C MET A 2 -44.71 -26.92 50.99
N LYS A 3 -45.10 -27.64 49.90
CA LYS A 3 -45.33 -27.34 48.44
C LYS A 3 -46.07 -26.02 48.09
N PRO A 4 -46.30 -25.59 46.80
CA PRO A 4 -46.39 -26.33 45.50
C PRO A 4 -45.82 -25.66 44.20
N ASN A 5 -45.43 -26.43 43.17
CA ASN A 5 -46.07 -26.73 41.83
C ASN A 5 -45.91 -25.71 40.68
N ASN A 6 -45.45 -26.18 39.50
CA ASN A 6 -46.34 -26.38 38.34
C ASN A 6 -45.70 -27.20 37.20
N GLN A 7 -46.27 -28.39 37.00
CA GLN A 7 -46.19 -29.23 35.79
C GLN A 7 -47.21 -28.73 34.74
N TRP A 8 -46.81 -28.60 33.47
CA TRP A 8 -47.61 -28.69 32.23
C TRP A 8 -46.65 -28.23 31.09
N CYS A 9 -46.26 -28.92 30.02
CA CYS A 9 -46.82 -30.00 29.23
C CYS A 9 -45.64 -30.75 28.56
N LEU A 10 -45.50 -32.04 28.84
CA LEU A 10 -44.86 -32.97 27.91
C LEU A 10 -45.91 -33.34 26.85
N LEU A 11 -45.41 -33.70 25.65
CA LEU A 11 -46.13 -34.27 24.50
C LEU A 11 -46.66 -33.24 23.49
N LEU A 12 -45.91 -33.04 22.41
CA LEU A 12 -46.39 -33.43 21.07
C LEU A 12 -45.20 -33.50 20.10
N SER A 13 -44.61 -34.68 20.03
CA SER A 13 -43.78 -35.12 18.91
C SER A 13 -44.71 -35.52 17.76
N LEU A 14 -44.72 -34.76 16.66
CA LEU A 14 -45.20 -35.27 15.37
C LEU A 14 -44.52 -34.53 14.20
N LEU A 15 -43.64 -35.28 13.52
CA LEU A 15 -43.53 -35.32 12.06
C LEU A 15 -43.15 -34.02 11.30
N CYS A 16 -41.85 -33.83 11.09
CA CYS A 16 -41.31 -33.23 9.85
C CYS A 16 -40.03 -33.97 9.45
N VAL A 17 -40.18 -35.18 8.89
CA VAL A 17 -39.16 -35.78 8.03
C VAL A 17 -39.42 -35.25 6.63
N PHE A 18 -38.72 -34.19 6.25
CA PHE A 18 -38.51 -33.85 4.85
C PHE A 18 -37.03 -33.56 4.62
N LEU A 19 -36.46 -34.35 3.70
CA LEU A 19 -35.16 -34.19 3.10
C LEU A 19 -35.02 -32.76 2.53
N SER A 20 -33.91 -32.10 2.84
CA SER A 20 -33.23 -31.19 1.92
C SER A 20 -31.77 -31.09 2.32
N SER A 21 -30.97 -31.91 1.65
CA SER A 21 -29.54 -31.71 1.48
C SER A 21 -29.32 -30.38 0.76
N ALA A 22 -28.96 -29.34 1.51
CA ALA A 22 -28.19 -28.21 1.00
C ALA A 22 -27.29 -27.77 2.15
N GLY A 23 -26.18 -28.48 2.31
CA GLY A 23 -25.06 -27.97 3.09
C GLY A 23 -24.66 -26.65 2.46
N GLN A 24 -25.03 -25.54 3.12
CA GLN A 24 -24.48 -24.23 2.80
C GLN A 24 -23.01 -24.30 3.21
N ALA A 25 -22.15 -24.64 2.25
CA ALA A 25 -20.74 -24.34 2.34
C ALA A 25 -20.65 -22.81 2.40
N HIS A 26 -20.71 -22.28 3.62
CA HIS A 26 -20.39 -20.90 3.90
C HIS A 26 -18.91 -20.76 3.54
N SER A 27 -18.62 -20.27 2.34
CA SER A 27 -17.28 -19.79 2.01
C SER A 27 -16.99 -18.70 3.03
N GLN A 28 -16.25 -19.06 4.08
CA GLN A 28 -15.68 -18.09 5.00
C GLN A 28 -14.70 -17.27 4.17
N THR A 29 -15.15 -16.13 3.67
CA THR A 29 -14.26 -15.06 3.24
C THR A 29 -13.51 -14.67 4.51
N GLN A 30 -12.31 -15.23 4.70
CA GLN A 30 -11.38 -14.74 5.72
C GLN A 30 -11.25 -13.25 5.47
N ALA A 31 -11.64 -12.43 6.45
CA ALA A 31 -11.41 -11.01 6.41
C ALA A 31 -9.89 -10.82 6.29
N HIS A 32 -9.44 -10.41 5.10
CA HIS A 32 -8.04 -10.09 4.88
C HIS A 32 -7.76 -8.80 5.64
N GLU A 33 -7.17 -8.94 6.82
CA GLU A 33 -6.73 -7.77 7.58
C GLU A 33 -5.63 -7.06 6.78
N PRO A 34 -5.74 -5.73 6.59
CA PRO A 34 -4.73 -4.97 5.86
C PRO A 34 -3.36 -5.15 6.51
N ARG A 35 -2.38 -5.58 5.72
CA ARG A 35 -0.99 -5.66 6.17
C ARG A 35 -0.20 -4.45 5.69
N ILE A 36 0.69 -3.99 6.55
CA ILE A 36 1.70 -3.01 6.17
C ILE A 36 2.86 -3.76 5.54
N GLU A 37 3.10 -3.49 4.27
CA GLU A 37 4.23 -4.00 3.51
C GLU A 37 5.29 -2.90 3.37
N HIS A 38 6.53 -3.30 3.16
CA HIS A 38 7.66 -2.39 3.02
C HIS A 38 8.35 -2.59 1.68
N MET A 39 8.54 -1.50 0.96
CA MET A 39 9.29 -1.43 -0.27
C MET A 39 10.62 -0.74 -0.02
N THR A 40 11.72 -1.29 -0.51
CA THR A 40 13.05 -0.66 -0.45
C THR A 40 13.56 -0.34 -1.83
N GLY A 41 14.34 0.73 -1.97
CA GLY A 41 15.01 1.04 -3.23
C GLY A 41 16.12 2.05 -3.04
N THR A 42 16.80 2.38 -4.13
CA THR A 42 17.95 3.29 -4.12
C THR A 42 17.72 4.40 -5.13
N LEU A 43 17.83 5.65 -4.67
CA LEU A 43 17.88 6.82 -5.54
C LEU A 43 19.31 6.93 -6.09
N LEU A 44 19.49 6.83 -7.40
CA LEU A 44 20.79 6.89 -8.07
C LEU A 44 21.11 8.30 -8.57
N GLY A 45 22.39 8.64 -8.50
CA GLY A 45 22.98 9.89 -8.98
C GLY A 45 24.39 10.03 -8.42
N ASP A 46 25.11 11.06 -8.88
CA ASP A 46 26.52 11.30 -8.58
C ASP A 46 26.79 12.70 -8.00
N TYR A 47 25.76 13.33 -7.44
CA TYR A 47 25.81 14.69 -6.93
C TYR A 47 25.47 14.77 -5.43
N PRO A 48 26.18 15.63 -4.67
CA PRO A 48 25.82 15.94 -3.29
C PRO A 48 24.55 16.80 -3.26
N LEU A 49 23.70 16.55 -2.27
CA LEU A 49 22.52 17.35 -2.02
C LEU A 49 22.89 18.57 -1.16
N PRO A 50 22.41 19.78 -1.51
CA PRO A 50 22.66 20.97 -0.70
C PRO A 50 21.94 20.90 0.66
N LYS A 51 22.18 21.89 1.52
CA LYS A 51 21.42 22.05 2.76
C LYS A 51 20.00 22.56 2.47
N ASN A 52 19.08 22.24 3.37
CA ASN A 52 17.64 22.50 3.34
C ASN A 52 16.92 21.81 2.17
N VAL A 53 17.18 20.51 2.00
CA VAL A 53 16.55 19.67 0.98
C VAL A 53 15.67 18.59 1.57
N PHE A 54 14.52 18.38 0.93
CA PHE A 54 13.61 17.31 1.27
C PHE A 54 13.55 16.32 0.12
N VAL A 55 13.70 15.05 0.45
CA VAL A 55 13.45 13.95 -0.49
C VAL A 55 12.04 13.43 -0.22
N VAL A 56 11.26 13.29 -1.28
CA VAL A 56 9.91 12.73 -1.22
C VAL A 56 9.83 11.57 -2.20
N VAL A 57 9.49 10.40 -1.69
CA VAL A 57 9.24 9.18 -2.46
C VAL A 57 7.75 8.84 -2.33
N THR A 58 7.08 8.62 -3.45
CA THR A 58 5.65 8.24 -3.48
C THR A 58 5.44 6.99 -4.30
N LEU A 59 4.49 6.17 -3.86
CA LEU A 59 3.91 5.10 -4.67
C LEU A 59 2.60 5.62 -5.24
N ASN A 60 2.49 5.58 -6.57
CA ASN A 60 1.37 6.14 -7.30
C ASN A 60 0.65 5.04 -8.09
N ASP A 61 -0.67 5.08 -8.07
CA ASP A 61 -1.54 4.28 -8.94
C ASP A 61 -1.77 5.03 -10.26
N GLN A 62 -1.12 4.56 -11.32
CA GLN A 62 -1.19 5.16 -12.65
C GLN A 62 -2.51 4.83 -13.37
N THR A 63 -3.24 3.82 -12.92
CA THR A 63 -4.57 3.51 -13.45
C THR A 63 -5.61 4.51 -12.94
N GLN A 64 -5.40 5.10 -11.76
CA GLN A 64 -6.28 6.09 -11.14
C GLN A 64 -5.68 7.51 -11.17
N HIS A 65 -5.34 8.03 -12.36
CA HIS A 65 -4.87 9.41 -12.55
C HIS A 65 -3.63 9.78 -11.70
N ASP A 66 -2.67 8.86 -11.56
CA ASP A 66 -1.46 9.03 -10.74
C ASP A 66 -1.77 9.33 -9.26
N GLN A 67 -2.82 8.73 -8.70
CA GLN A 67 -3.17 8.87 -7.29
C GLN A 67 -2.04 8.37 -6.38
N VAL A 68 -1.60 9.20 -5.45
CA VAL A 68 -0.63 8.81 -4.41
C VAL A 68 -1.31 7.88 -3.41
N ILE A 69 -0.81 6.65 -3.28
CA ILE A 69 -1.32 5.64 -2.35
C ILE A 69 -0.38 5.38 -1.16
N ALA A 70 0.88 5.84 -1.25
CA ALA A 70 1.81 5.90 -0.13
C ALA A 70 2.86 7.00 -0.34
N LYS A 71 3.40 7.54 0.76
CA LYS A 71 4.40 8.60 0.75
C LYS A 71 5.42 8.40 1.86
N TYR A 72 6.70 8.56 1.53
CA TYR A 72 7.82 8.66 2.45
C TYR A 72 8.55 9.98 2.20
N GLN A 73 8.93 10.67 3.27
CA GLN A 73 9.62 11.96 3.20
C GLN A 73 10.70 12.03 4.26
N PHE A 74 11.88 12.51 3.88
CA PHE A 74 13.00 12.69 4.78
C PHE A 74 13.86 13.90 4.39
N HIS A 75 14.66 14.38 5.34
CA HIS A 75 15.67 15.41 5.13
C HIS A 75 16.89 14.82 4.42
N GLY A 76 17.28 15.39 3.28
CA GLY A 76 18.46 14.95 2.51
C GLY A 76 19.71 15.81 2.76
N ASP A 77 19.71 16.61 3.81
CA ASP A 77 20.69 17.68 4.06
C ASP A 77 22.12 17.15 4.14
N GLY A 78 22.95 17.51 3.14
CA GLY A 78 24.35 17.09 3.09
C GLY A 78 24.57 15.61 2.77
N LEU A 79 23.51 14.88 2.39
CA LEU A 79 23.65 13.54 1.82
C LEU A 79 24.19 13.61 0.39
N THR A 80 24.69 12.49 -0.10
CA THR A 80 25.15 12.32 -1.48
C THR A 80 24.47 11.10 -2.05
N LEU A 81 23.99 11.19 -3.30
CA LEU A 81 23.48 10.00 -4.00
C LEU A 81 24.64 9.01 -4.28
N PRO A 82 24.39 7.68 -4.23
CA PRO A 82 23.10 7.04 -4.05
C PRO A 82 22.55 7.08 -2.61
N ILE A 83 21.23 7.13 -2.46
CA ILE A 83 20.53 7.12 -1.15
C ILE A 83 19.46 6.04 -1.14
N ASP A 84 19.51 5.16 -0.14
CA ASP A 84 18.49 4.14 0.07
C ASP A 84 17.24 4.73 0.73
N PHE A 85 16.08 4.16 0.40
CA PHE A 85 14.81 4.49 1.02
C PHE A 85 14.03 3.23 1.38
N GLN A 86 13.12 3.38 2.33
CA GLN A 86 12.09 2.40 2.63
C GLN A 86 10.73 3.10 2.68
N LEU A 87 9.78 2.62 1.89
CA LEU A 87 8.42 3.14 1.78
C LEU A 87 7.44 2.09 2.33
N ALA A 88 6.70 2.43 3.37
CA ALA A 88 5.63 1.59 3.89
C ALA A 88 4.30 1.90 3.17
N TYR A 89 3.51 0.86 2.89
CA TYR A 89 2.17 0.98 2.30
C TYR A 89 1.27 -0.16 2.79
N SER A 90 -0.04 0.04 2.68
CA SER A 90 -1.02 -1.01 2.98
C SER A 90 -1.25 -1.87 1.74
N ASP A 91 -1.21 -3.19 1.89
CA ASP A 91 -1.52 -4.12 0.80
C ASP A 91 -2.97 -3.97 0.30
N SER A 92 -3.88 -3.50 1.17
CA SER A 92 -5.26 -3.16 0.81
C SER A 92 -5.37 -2.03 -0.24
N ASN A 93 -4.31 -1.24 -0.41
CA ASN A 93 -4.26 -0.19 -1.44
C ASN A 93 -3.83 -0.75 -2.81
N ILE A 94 -3.34 -1.99 -2.84
CA ILE A 94 -2.90 -2.67 -4.05
C ILE A 94 -4.06 -3.49 -4.62
N ARG A 95 -4.52 -3.07 -5.79
CA ARG A 95 -5.58 -3.71 -6.57
C ARG A 95 -5.00 -4.56 -7.71
N PRO A 96 -5.60 -5.73 -8.00
CA PRO A 96 -5.32 -6.49 -9.21
C PRO A 96 -5.57 -5.66 -10.47
N ASN A 97 -4.78 -5.89 -11.52
CA ASN A 97 -4.86 -5.20 -12.82
C ASN A 97 -4.58 -3.68 -12.81
N HIS A 98 -4.13 -3.13 -11.69
CA HIS A 98 -3.66 -1.75 -11.63
C HIS A 98 -2.16 -1.68 -11.92
N ARG A 99 -1.70 -0.52 -12.39
CA ARG A 99 -0.29 -0.25 -12.68
C ARG A 99 0.23 0.76 -11.68
N TYR A 100 1.40 0.47 -11.11
CA TYR A 100 2.01 1.29 -10.09
C TYR A 100 3.38 1.79 -10.53
N CYS A 101 3.71 3.00 -10.11
CA CYS A 101 5.05 3.55 -10.23
C CYS A 101 5.50 4.18 -8.92
N ILE A 102 6.82 4.16 -8.71
CA ILE A 102 7.47 4.95 -7.69
C ILE A 102 7.96 6.23 -8.31
N GLN A 103 7.70 7.34 -7.65
CA GLN A 103 8.22 8.64 -8.01
C GLN A 103 9.05 9.19 -6.87
N ALA A 104 10.25 9.66 -7.19
CA ALA A 104 11.11 10.37 -6.26
C ALA A 104 11.29 11.81 -6.73
N LYS A 105 11.21 12.75 -5.79
CA LYS A 105 11.45 14.19 -6.02
C LYS A 105 12.34 14.72 -4.92
N ILE A 106 13.34 15.52 -5.30
CA ILE A 106 14.17 16.27 -4.37
C ILE A 106 13.79 17.74 -4.47
N PHE A 107 13.36 18.30 -3.35
CA PHE A 107 12.96 19.69 -3.23
C PHE A 107 14.07 20.50 -2.58
N GLU A 108 14.43 21.61 -3.21
CA GLU A 108 15.32 22.63 -2.65
C GLU A 108 14.54 23.94 -2.58
N ARG A 109 14.40 24.51 -1.37
CA ARG A 109 13.64 25.76 -1.16
C ARG A 109 12.22 25.72 -1.78
N GLY A 110 11.55 24.58 -1.67
CA GLY A 110 10.19 24.37 -2.19
C GLY A 110 10.09 24.05 -3.69
N ASN A 111 11.20 24.09 -4.44
CA ASN A 111 11.21 23.79 -5.87
C ASN A 111 11.76 22.39 -6.14
N VAL A 112 11.14 21.65 -7.06
CA VAL A 112 11.69 20.36 -7.52
C VAL A 112 12.97 20.61 -8.29
N ARG A 113 14.08 20.07 -7.81
CA ARG A 113 15.39 20.17 -8.47
C ARG A 113 15.76 18.89 -9.18
N TYR A 114 15.37 17.76 -8.62
CA TYR A 114 15.61 16.45 -9.20
C TYR A 114 14.33 15.62 -9.14
N PHE A 115 14.15 14.80 -10.16
CA PHE A 115 13.05 13.84 -10.22
C PHE A 115 13.53 12.52 -10.82
N GLY A 116 12.88 11.44 -10.44
CA GLY A 116 13.06 10.13 -11.04
C GLY A 116 11.82 9.28 -10.86
N THR A 117 11.67 8.27 -11.71
CA THR A 117 10.55 7.32 -11.65
C THR A 117 11.04 5.90 -11.86
N GLY A 118 10.50 4.94 -11.11
CA GLY A 118 10.71 3.52 -11.30
C GLY A 118 9.37 2.80 -11.45
N MET A 119 9.31 1.77 -12.31
CA MET A 119 8.10 0.96 -12.46
C MET A 119 8.01 -0.06 -11.34
N ALA A 120 6.80 -0.26 -10.79
CA ALA A 120 6.53 -1.25 -9.75
C ALA A 120 5.52 -2.29 -10.27
N THR A 121 5.83 -2.87 -11.44
CA THR A 121 4.91 -3.73 -12.21
C THR A 121 4.49 -4.98 -11.44
N GLU A 122 5.37 -5.50 -10.60
CA GLU A 122 5.15 -6.75 -9.87
C GLU A 122 4.26 -6.57 -8.63
N LEU A 123 4.03 -5.33 -8.15
CA LEU A 123 3.24 -5.12 -6.92
C LEU A 123 1.84 -5.71 -6.97
N ALA A 124 1.20 -5.74 -8.14
CA ALA A 124 -0.14 -6.32 -8.28
C ALA A 124 -0.15 -7.86 -8.18
N LEU A 125 1.01 -8.52 -8.40
CA LEU A 125 1.19 -9.97 -8.37
C LEU A 125 1.86 -10.41 -7.06
N GLU A 126 2.94 -9.73 -6.70
CA GLU A 126 3.77 -9.98 -5.53
C GLU A 126 3.95 -8.65 -4.79
N PRO A 127 3.02 -8.32 -3.87
CA PRO A 127 3.01 -7.03 -3.20
C PRO A 127 4.33 -6.70 -2.53
N SER A 128 5.12 -7.66 -2.07
CA SER A 128 6.38 -7.43 -1.36
C SER A 128 7.63 -7.26 -2.24
N VAL A 129 7.52 -7.40 -3.57
CA VAL A 129 8.68 -7.40 -4.46
C VAL A 129 8.82 -6.07 -5.20
N TYR A 130 9.92 -5.38 -4.93
CA TYR A 130 10.37 -4.21 -5.68
C TYR A 130 11.89 -4.11 -5.62
N ASP A 131 12.55 -4.30 -6.76
CA ASP A 131 14.00 -4.15 -6.92
C ASP A 131 14.31 -2.89 -7.73
N GLY A 132 13.92 -1.74 -7.18
CA GLY A 132 13.90 -0.49 -7.93
C GLY A 132 15.02 0.46 -7.57
N GLN A 133 16.00 0.55 -8.46
CA GLN A 133 16.86 1.72 -8.55
C GLN A 133 16.12 2.83 -9.33
N ILE A 134 16.19 4.06 -8.82
CA ILE A 134 15.55 5.22 -9.45
C ILE A 134 16.64 6.21 -9.87
N GLN A 135 16.88 6.34 -11.18
CA GLN A 135 17.80 7.34 -11.70
C GLN A 135 17.23 8.75 -11.50
N MET A 136 17.91 9.56 -10.69
CA MET A 136 17.52 10.94 -10.43
C MET A 136 18.10 11.88 -11.48
N THR A 137 17.23 12.67 -12.11
CA THR A 137 17.59 13.62 -13.17
C THR A 137 17.27 15.04 -12.75
N ALA A 138 18.17 15.98 -13.04
CA ALA A 138 17.95 17.39 -12.76
C ALA A 138 16.82 17.96 -13.62
N VAL A 139 15.93 18.75 -13.01
CA VAL A 139 14.93 19.53 -13.73
C VAL A 139 15.64 20.69 -14.42
N LYS A 140 15.63 20.71 -15.76
CA LYS A 140 16.11 21.88 -16.52
C LYS A 140 15.21 23.07 -16.15
N SER A 141 15.79 24.09 -15.52
CA SER A 141 15.08 25.35 -15.33
C SER A 141 14.85 25.97 -16.71
N ALA A 142 13.60 26.28 -17.05
CA ALA A 142 13.34 27.12 -18.21
C ALA A 142 13.94 28.50 -17.89
N SER A 143 15.02 28.86 -18.58
CA SER A 143 15.54 30.23 -18.56
C SER A 143 14.41 31.15 -19.01
N SER A 144 13.86 31.95 -18.11
CA SER A 144 13.06 33.10 -18.52
C SER A 144 14.01 34.07 -19.21
N HIS A 145 13.84 34.21 -20.53
CA HIS A 145 14.43 35.27 -21.32
C HIS A 145 13.60 36.55 -21.20
#